data_AF-A0A351WKT5-F1
#
_entry.id   AF-A0A351WKT5-F1
#
_cell.length_a   1.000
_cell.length_b   1.000
_cell.length_c   1.000
_cell.angle_alpha   90.00
_cell.angle_beta   90.00
_cell.angle_gamma   90.00
#
_symmetry.space_group_name_H-M   'P 1'
#
loop_
_entity.id
_entity.type
_entity.pdbx_description
1 polymer ?
#
loop_
_entity_poly.entity_id
_entity_poly.type
_entity_poly.pdbx_seq_one_letter_code
_entity_poly.pdbx_strand_id
1 'polypeptide(L)'
;MNIVMRMVFVLGIAALCLAAGCRTHEHHSRAPVPSWIDYPKTSDSVFMYVIGAAADQPSGAIAREEAYKDALRQISRRILTEAGLGIDVLPADGVLTPLEGAEVMPDCTYIQPDGWSFAAWVQVSFPIAEKRKVVEELRGR
;
A
#
# COMPACT_ATOMS: atom_id res chain seq x y z
N MET A 1 6.94 37.61 -76.12
CA MET A 1 6.99 36.46 -77.04
C MET A 1 7.51 35.27 -76.23
N ASN A 2 6.80 34.20 -75.89
CA ASN A 2 5.47 33.63 -76.22
C ASN A 2 5.00 32.87 -74.96
N ILE A 3 3.90 33.29 -74.32
CA ILE A 3 2.62 32.58 -74.14
C ILE A 3 2.48 31.28 -74.96
N VAL A 4 2.14 30.16 -74.29
CA VAL A 4 1.20 29.05 -74.64
C VAL A 4 1.41 27.95 -73.56
N MET A 5 0.53 27.75 -72.57
CA MET A 5 -0.78 27.05 -72.58
C MET A 5 -0.64 25.71 -71.82
N ARG A 6 -1.06 25.66 -70.55
CA ARG A 6 -2.36 25.17 -70.01
C ARG A 6 -2.35 23.69 -69.61
N MET A 7 -2.75 23.50 -68.35
CA MET A 7 -3.74 22.52 -67.87
C MET A 7 -3.55 21.04 -68.25
N VAL A 8 -3.13 20.25 -67.26
CA VAL A 8 -3.91 19.05 -66.90
C VAL A 8 -4.08 19.06 -65.38
N PHE A 9 -5.34 19.16 -64.98
CA PHE A 9 -5.86 19.13 -63.62
C PHE A 9 -6.56 17.76 -63.45
N VAL A 10 -6.59 17.26 -62.21
CA VAL A 10 -7.44 16.15 -61.70
C VAL A 10 -7.02 14.71 -62.06
N LEU A 11 -6.51 13.95 -61.08
CA LEU A 11 -7.20 12.82 -60.42
C LEU A 11 -6.16 11.97 -59.66
N GLY A 12 -6.34 11.83 -58.34
CA GLY A 12 -5.51 10.99 -57.48
C GLY A 12 -6.03 10.99 -56.06
N ILE A 13 -7.23 10.44 -55.88
CA ILE A 13 -7.97 10.31 -54.63
C ILE A 13 -7.29 9.31 -53.68
N ALA A 14 -7.18 9.72 -52.41
CA ALA A 14 -7.25 8.97 -51.15
C ALA A 14 -6.56 7.60 -51.01
N ALA A 15 -5.57 7.56 -50.10
CA ALA A 15 -5.29 6.51 -49.10
C ALA A 15 -3.90 6.83 -48.53
N LEU A 16 -3.70 7.16 -47.26
CA LEU A 16 -3.85 6.25 -46.13
C LEU A 16 -3.92 7.10 -44.86
N CYS A 17 -5.07 7.11 -44.21
CA CYS A 17 -5.24 7.72 -42.90
C CYS A 17 -4.41 6.97 -41.87
N LEU A 18 -3.61 7.74 -41.13
CA LEU A 18 -3.42 7.64 -39.68
C LEU A 18 -3.48 6.22 -39.11
N ALA A 19 -2.32 5.56 -39.03
CA ALA A 19 -2.07 4.60 -37.96
C ALA A 19 -1.94 5.37 -36.63
N ALA A 20 -3.03 6.02 -36.21
CA ALA A 20 -3.28 6.26 -34.81
C ALA A 20 -3.55 4.88 -34.23
N GLY A 21 -2.48 4.18 -33.85
CA GLY A 21 -2.59 3.03 -32.96
C GLY A 21 -3.24 3.55 -31.70
N CYS A 22 -4.58 3.43 -31.65
CA CYS A 22 -5.33 3.47 -30.42
C CYS A 22 -4.69 2.41 -29.54
N ARG A 23 -3.76 2.84 -28.67
CA ARG A 23 -3.45 2.11 -27.45
C ARG A 23 -4.79 1.96 -26.77
N THR A 24 -5.39 0.79 -26.93
CA THR A 24 -6.37 0.29 -26.00
C THR A 24 -5.74 0.48 -24.63
N HIS A 25 -6.20 1.52 -23.94
CA HIS A 25 -5.94 1.71 -22.54
C HIS A 25 -6.63 0.52 -21.90
N GLU A 26 -5.89 -0.58 -21.76
CA GLU A 26 -6.35 -1.73 -21.02
C GLU A 26 -6.72 -1.16 -19.66
N HIS A 27 -8.03 -1.13 -19.39
CA HIS A 27 -8.52 -1.09 -18.04
C HIS A 27 -7.96 -2.37 -17.41
N HIS A 28 -6.74 -2.29 -16.87
CA HIS A 28 -6.29 -3.22 -15.86
C HIS A 28 -7.32 -3.08 -14.75
N SER A 29 -8.30 -3.98 -14.77
CA SER A 29 -9.30 -4.11 -13.73
C SER A 29 -8.54 -4.25 -12.43
N ARG A 30 -8.49 -3.17 -11.65
CA ARG A 30 -7.89 -3.18 -10.30
C ARG A 30 -8.51 -4.37 -9.58
N ALA A 31 -7.66 -5.27 -9.10
CA ALA A 31 -8.13 -6.40 -8.29
C ALA A 31 -9.02 -5.83 -7.17
N PRO A 32 -10.19 -6.44 -6.91
CA PRO A 32 -11.09 -5.93 -5.88
C PRO A 32 -10.35 -5.84 -4.56
N VAL A 33 -10.56 -4.73 -3.85
CA VAL A 33 -9.98 -4.50 -2.53
C VAL A 33 -10.51 -5.58 -1.58
N PRO A 34 -9.63 -6.33 -0.88
CA PRO A 34 -10.09 -7.35 0.06
C PRO A 34 -10.95 -6.77 1.17
N SER A 35 -12.03 -7.48 1.53
CA SER A 35 -12.99 -7.01 2.54
C SER A 35 -12.38 -6.84 3.93
N TRP A 36 -11.30 -7.53 4.26
CA TRP A 36 -10.61 -7.37 5.55
C TRP A 36 -9.97 -5.98 5.70
N ILE A 37 -9.74 -5.23 4.61
CA ILE A 37 -9.27 -3.84 4.69
C ILE A 37 -10.36 -2.93 5.24
N ASP A 38 -11.60 -3.10 4.76
CA ASP A 38 -12.76 -2.31 5.22
C ASP A 38 -13.35 -2.84 6.53
N TYR A 39 -13.25 -4.15 6.76
CA TYR A 39 -13.80 -4.86 7.92
C TYR A 39 -12.72 -5.72 8.60
N PRO A 40 -11.67 -5.10 9.19
CA PRO A 40 -10.60 -5.84 9.82
C PRO A 40 -11.09 -6.61 11.03
N LYS A 41 -10.59 -7.83 11.19
CA LYS A 41 -10.50 -8.45 12.51
C LYS A 41 -9.75 -7.48 13.45
N THR A 42 -10.32 -7.16 14.61
CA THR A 42 -9.73 -6.17 15.54
C THR A 42 -9.11 -6.82 16.77
N SER A 43 -9.74 -7.88 17.29
CA SER A 43 -9.23 -8.69 18.40
C SER A 43 -9.95 -10.03 18.48
N ASP A 44 -9.31 -11.00 19.13
CA ASP A 44 -9.97 -12.15 19.74
C ASP A 44 -9.44 -12.37 21.18
N SER A 45 -9.65 -13.56 21.75
CA SER A 45 -9.18 -13.87 23.12
C SER A 45 -7.66 -14.00 23.25
N VAL A 46 -6.93 -14.13 22.14
CA VAL A 46 -5.49 -14.45 22.11
C VAL A 46 -4.68 -13.32 21.47
N PHE A 47 -5.21 -12.72 20.42
CA PHE A 47 -4.51 -11.72 19.61
C PHE A 47 -5.28 -10.42 19.52
N MET A 48 -4.53 -9.33 19.47
CA MET A 48 -5.01 -8.08 18.86
C MET A 48 -4.53 -8.01 17.41
N TYR A 49 -5.26 -7.25 16.60
CA TYR A 49 -4.97 -7.12 15.19
C TYR A 49 -4.88 -5.65 14.79
N VAL A 50 -3.98 -5.36 13.87
CA VAL A 50 -3.71 -4.01 13.36
C VAL A 50 -3.49 -4.09 11.86
N ILE A 51 -4.13 -3.21 11.09
CA ILE A 51 -3.79 -3.00 9.70
C ILE A 51 -2.70 -1.94 9.64
N GLY A 52 -1.58 -2.29 9.03
CA GLY A 52 -0.59 -1.31 8.58
C GLY A 52 -0.75 -1.02 7.09
N ALA A 53 -0.40 0.18 6.68
CA ALA A 53 -0.50 0.62 5.29
C ALA A 53 0.74 1.41 4.85
N ALA A 54 1.06 1.30 3.55
CA ALA A 54 2.06 2.12 2.89
C ALA A 54 1.58 2.50 1.49
N ALA A 55 1.95 3.68 1.03
CA ALA A 55 1.69 4.19 -0.31
C ALA A 55 2.98 4.74 -0.92
N ASP A 56 2.95 5.01 -2.23
CA ASP A 56 4.04 5.67 -2.96
C ASP A 56 5.38 4.93 -2.91
N GLN A 57 5.35 3.61 -2.79
CA GLN A 57 6.57 2.81 -2.69
C GLN A 57 7.08 2.39 -4.08
N PRO A 58 8.42 2.27 -4.24
CA PRO A 58 9.02 1.96 -5.55
C PRO A 58 8.83 0.50 -5.98
N SER A 59 8.43 -0.39 -5.07
CA SER A 59 8.09 -1.78 -5.40
C SER A 59 7.05 -2.34 -4.44
N GLY A 60 6.32 -3.37 -4.87
CA GLY A 60 5.36 -4.07 -4.00
C GLY A 60 6.01 -4.73 -2.77
N ALA A 61 7.26 -5.17 -2.89
CA ALA A 61 8.00 -5.74 -1.76
C ALA A 61 8.28 -4.68 -0.68
N ILE A 62 8.72 -3.48 -1.11
CA ILE A 62 8.96 -2.34 -0.21
C ILE A 62 7.64 -1.83 0.37
N ALA A 63 6.56 -1.78 -0.44
CA ALA A 63 5.21 -1.47 0.03
C ALA A 63 4.78 -2.40 1.17
N ARG A 64 4.94 -3.71 1.00
CA ARG A 64 4.61 -4.70 2.03
C ARG A 64 5.44 -4.51 3.30
N GLU A 65 6.75 -4.29 3.15
CA GLU A 65 7.65 -4.09 4.30
C GLU A 65 7.30 -2.82 5.08
N GLU A 66 7.06 -1.70 4.40
CA GLU A 66 6.69 -0.45 5.05
C GLU A 66 5.29 -0.51 5.67
N ALA A 67 4.34 -1.21 5.04
CA ALA A 67 3.04 -1.48 5.64
C ALA A 67 3.18 -2.32 6.91
N TYR A 68 4.09 -3.30 6.94
CA TYR A 68 4.38 -4.07 8.15
C TYR A 68 4.99 -3.20 9.25
N LYS A 69 5.97 -2.35 8.93
CA LYS A 69 6.55 -1.39 9.89
C LYS A 69 5.50 -0.42 10.43
N ASP A 70 4.58 0.05 9.59
CA ASP A 70 3.46 0.88 10.02
C ASP A 70 2.57 0.16 11.05
N ALA A 71 2.24 -1.12 10.82
CA ALA A 71 1.51 -1.92 11.80
C ALA A 71 2.26 -2.04 13.14
N LEU A 72 3.59 -2.25 13.12
CA LEU A 72 4.41 -2.30 14.33
C LEU A 72 4.44 -0.97 15.10
N ARG A 73 4.53 0.17 14.39
CA ARG A 73 4.43 1.50 14.99
C ARG A 73 3.07 1.71 15.66
N GLN A 74 2.00 1.26 15.01
CA GLN A 74 0.65 1.33 15.57
C GLN A 74 0.50 0.45 16.82
N ILE A 75 1.02 -0.79 16.81
CA ILE A 75 1.06 -1.67 17.99
C ILE A 75 1.83 -0.98 19.13
N SER A 76 2.98 -0.41 18.83
CA SER A 76 3.84 0.31 19.79
C SER A 76 3.10 1.48 20.46
N ARG A 77 2.41 2.30 19.67
CA ARG A 77 1.61 3.42 20.20
C ARG A 77 0.47 2.95 21.10
N ARG A 78 -0.19 1.82 20.76
CA ARG A 78 -1.26 1.25 21.59
C ARG A 78 -0.71 0.74 22.93
N ILE A 79 0.45 0.08 22.93
CA ILE A 79 1.14 -0.33 24.16
C ILE A 79 1.46 0.86 25.04
N LEU A 80 2.05 1.93 24.49
CA LEU A 80 2.37 3.14 25.25
C LEU A 80 1.13 3.82 25.83
N THR A 81 0.07 3.92 25.02
CA THR A 81 -1.21 4.47 25.46
C THR A 81 -1.76 3.68 26.65
N GLU A 82 -1.70 2.35 26.59
CA GLU A 82 -2.15 1.49 27.67
C GLU A 82 -1.23 1.57 28.90
N ALA A 83 0.08 1.74 28.70
CA ALA A 83 1.03 1.97 29.78
C ALA A 83 0.88 3.36 30.44
N GLY A 84 0.17 4.30 29.81
CA GLY A 84 0.05 5.68 30.28
C GLY A 84 1.27 6.54 29.93
N LEU A 85 2.04 6.15 28.91
CA LEU A 85 3.25 6.82 28.46
C LEU A 85 3.02 7.62 27.17
N GLY A 86 3.75 8.72 27.01
CA GLY A 86 3.76 9.53 25.80
C GLY A 86 4.59 8.91 24.66
N ILE A 87 4.39 9.41 23.44
CA ILE A 87 5.11 8.95 22.24
C ILE A 87 6.60 9.30 22.24
N ASP A 88 7.02 10.22 23.11
CA ASP A 88 8.41 10.65 23.33
C ASP A 88 9.32 9.52 23.83
N VAL A 89 8.73 8.45 24.38
CA VAL A 89 9.44 7.25 24.82
C VAL A 89 9.78 6.31 23.65
N LEU A 90 9.20 6.53 22.45
CA LEU A 90 9.49 5.68 21.29
C LEU A 90 10.91 5.93 20.77
N PRO A 91 11.60 4.87 20.29
CA PRO A 91 12.81 5.02 19.49
C PRO A 91 12.53 5.79 18.18
N ALA A 92 13.60 6.20 17.50
CA ALA A 92 13.51 7.02 16.29
C ALA A 92 12.71 6.36 15.14
N ASP A 93 12.68 5.03 15.07
CA ASP A 93 11.90 4.28 14.09
C ASP A 93 10.40 4.15 14.44
N GLY A 94 10.02 4.57 15.65
CA GLY A 94 8.66 4.54 16.18
C GLY A 94 8.20 3.16 16.65
N VAL A 95 9.10 2.19 16.79
CA VAL A 95 8.77 0.80 17.14
C VAL A 95 9.36 0.45 18.50
N LEU A 96 8.51 0.00 19.43
CA LEU A 96 8.98 -0.60 20.67
C LEU A 96 9.72 -1.90 20.33
N THR A 97 10.87 -2.13 20.95
CA THR A 97 11.57 -3.40 20.83
C THR A 97 11.77 -4.01 22.22
N PRO A 98 11.44 -5.30 22.40
CA PRO A 98 10.98 -6.26 21.38
C PRO A 98 9.44 -6.30 21.22
N LEU A 99 8.95 -6.62 20.01
CA LEU A 99 7.54 -6.99 19.72
C LEU A 99 7.47 -8.45 19.26
N GLU A 100 7.84 -9.37 20.15
CA GLU A 100 7.87 -10.80 19.85
C GLU A 100 6.46 -11.34 19.52
N GLY A 101 6.36 -12.14 18.46
CA GLY A 101 5.09 -12.71 18.00
C GLY A 101 4.21 -11.77 17.18
N ALA A 102 4.68 -10.56 16.83
CA ALA A 102 4.03 -9.78 15.79
C ALA A 102 4.19 -10.49 14.43
N GLU A 103 3.09 -10.88 13.80
CA GLU A 103 3.09 -11.69 12.58
C GLU A 103 2.04 -11.20 11.59
N VAL A 104 2.37 -11.24 10.29
CA VAL A 104 1.38 -10.97 9.23
C VAL A 104 0.40 -12.14 9.18
N MET A 105 -0.89 -11.85 9.23
CA MET A 105 -1.93 -12.87 9.12
C MET A 105 -1.89 -13.55 7.75
N PRO A 106 -2.14 -14.88 7.69
CA PRO A 106 -2.29 -15.58 6.43
C PRO A 106 -3.34 -14.90 5.53
N ASP A 107 -3.03 -14.80 4.24
CA ASP A 107 -3.88 -14.20 3.20
C ASP A 107 -4.29 -12.73 3.44
N CYS A 108 -3.66 -12.04 4.40
CA CYS A 108 -3.93 -10.64 4.73
C CYS A 108 -2.79 -9.72 4.29
N THR A 109 -2.38 -9.87 3.03
CA THR A 109 -1.48 -8.96 2.33
C THR A 109 -2.13 -8.56 1.01
N TYR A 110 -2.35 -7.26 0.83
CA TYR A 110 -2.85 -6.71 -0.42
C TYR A 110 -1.85 -5.69 -0.95
N ILE A 111 -1.42 -5.86 -2.19
CA ILE A 111 -0.52 -4.94 -2.88
C ILE A 111 -1.26 -4.44 -4.11
N GLN A 112 -1.37 -3.12 -4.23
CA GLN A 112 -2.02 -2.45 -5.32
C GLN A 112 -0.99 -1.61 -6.09
N PRO A 113 -0.80 -1.87 -7.40
CA PRO A 113 -0.09 -0.93 -8.26
C PRO A 113 -0.87 0.39 -8.36
N ASP A 114 -0.17 1.52 -8.22
CA ASP A 114 -0.74 2.86 -8.38
C ASP A 114 0.15 3.70 -9.33
N GLY A 115 -0.13 3.59 -10.63
CA GLY A 115 0.68 4.22 -11.67
C GLY A 115 2.10 3.67 -11.69
N TRP A 116 3.06 4.47 -11.23
CA TRP A 116 4.49 4.13 -11.15
C TRP A 116 4.94 3.71 -9.75
N SER A 117 4.02 3.65 -8.79
CA SER A 117 4.29 3.29 -7.41
C SER A 117 3.42 2.10 -6.97
N PHE A 118 3.60 1.68 -5.72
CA PHE A 118 2.85 0.61 -5.08
C PHE A 118 2.30 1.09 -3.75
N ALA A 119 1.04 0.74 -3.49
CA ALA A 119 0.45 0.77 -2.17
C ALA A 119 0.32 -0.66 -1.62
N ALA A 120 0.37 -0.81 -0.31
CA ALA A 120 0.13 -2.08 0.35
C ALA A 120 -0.59 -1.92 1.68
N TRP A 121 -1.34 -2.95 2.03
CA TRP A 121 -1.99 -3.15 3.31
C TRP A 121 -1.60 -4.53 3.82
N VAL A 122 -1.28 -4.62 5.11
CA VAL A 122 -1.05 -5.90 5.79
C VAL A 122 -1.79 -5.91 7.11
N GLN A 123 -2.45 -7.02 7.43
CA GLN A 123 -3.02 -7.22 8.75
C GLN A 123 -2.06 -8.03 9.62
N VAL A 124 -1.67 -7.46 10.75
CA VAL A 124 -0.70 -8.04 11.69
C VAL A 124 -1.43 -8.46 12.97
N SER A 125 -1.18 -9.69 13.41
CA SER A 125 -1.57 -10.19 14.73
C SER A 125 -0.46 -9.94 15.73
N PHE A 126 -0.84 -9.58 16.96
CA PHE A 126 0.09 -9.46 18.08
C PHE A 126 -0.50 -10.11 19.34
N PRO A 127 0.23 -11.01 20.04
CA PRO A 127 -0.29 -11.70 21.22
C PRO A 127 -0.69 -10.73 22.33
N ILE A 128 -1.90 -10.90 22.86
CA ILE A 128 -2.38 -10.11 24.01
C ILE A 128 -1.52 -10.38 25.25
N ALA A 129 -1.03 -11.60 25.41
CA ALA A 129 -0.13 -11.96 26.51
C ALA A 129 1.19 -11.16 26.45
N GLU A 130 1.81 -11.07 25.27
CA GLU A 130 3.04 -10.29 25.09
C GLU A 130 2.78 -8.80 25.28
N LYS A 131 1.67 -8.28 24.74
CA LYS A 131 1.25 -6.90 24.99
C LYS A 131 1.17 -6.57 26.47
N ARG A 132 0.53 -7.44 27.27
CA ARG A 132 0.38 -7.24 28.72
C ARG A 132 1.73 -7.21 29.43
N LYS A 133 2.62 -8.15 29.09
CA LYS A 133 3.98 -8.20 29.63
C LYS A 133 4.74 -6.90 29.36
N VAL A 134 4.74 -6.41 28.12
CA VAL A 134 5.42 -5.14 27.76
C VAL A 134 4.79 -3.95 28.49
N VAL A 135 3.46 -3.89 28.61
CA VAL A 135 2.77 -2.83 29.38
C VAL A 135 3.17 -2.84 30.85
N GLU A 136 3.24 -4.02 31.49
CA GLU A 136 3.65 -4.16 32.89
C GLU A 136 5.11 -3.76 33.10
N GLU A 137 6.01 -4.18 32.20
CA GLU A 137 7.43 -3.79 32.22
C GLU A 137 7.60 -2.27 32.09
N LEU A 138 6.80 -1.62 31.24
CA LEU A 138 6.85 -0.17 31.05
C LEU A 138 6.29 0.61 32.24
N ARG A 139 5.26 0.09 32.92
CA ARG A 139 4.68 0.73 34.11
C ARG A 139 5.55 0.57 35.37
N GLY A 140 6.41 -0.44 35.41
CA GLY A 140 7.34 -0.67 36.51
C GLY A 140 8.64 0.14 36.44
N ARG A 141 8.85 0.90 35.36
CA ARG A 141 9.98 1.82 35.16
C ARG A 141 9.63 3.23 35.63
#